data_AF-X1TS59-F1
#
_entry.id   AF-X1TS59-F1
#
_cell.length_a   1.000
_cell.length_b   1.000
_cell.length_c   1.000
_cell.angle_alpha   90.00
_cell.angle_beta   90.00
_cell.angle_gamma   90.00
#
_symmetry.space_group_name_H-M   'P 1'
#
loop_
_entity.id
_entity.type
_entity.pdbx_description
1 polymer ?
#
loop_
_entity_poly.entity_id
_entity_poly.type
_entity_poly.pdbx_seq_one_letter_code
_entity_poly.pdbx_strand_id
1 'polypeptide(L)'
;KEENAVEITFIDKEGNEIEAIVNNDLNCLVGLKEWYEKKKLKVNDIIFVGLIDYDRKRYFLVTEDEAKIEPQGDLSEKIFKILQEAGRSLTYKEICERVLEVEVNEENLFSKYIDNILRKDLRFIENKEEMWGLFDWLSEIEKLQLRLKNSEDNESLKKLLQKVFEFLGFETSIVLEGKASFILAKALLDYKTYNLIIDAKLSDEKSEKIQKYEHWSELSKVKEETKSDYSVIISPNFDYDKLRRKTDKNKVMLFELRWLCDLIEEHDKLPFSLSNLESIFSADNSVKNNIFR
;
A
#
# COMPACT_ATOMS: atom_id res chain seq x y z
N LYS A 1 56.46 12.60 24.53
CA LYS A 1 56.09 11.23 24.91
C LYS A 1 54.60 11.09 24.64
N GLU A 2 54.26 10.36 23.58
CA GLU A 2 52.89 10.08 23.12
C GLU A 2 52.27 8.96 23.98
N GLU A 3 52.22 9.12 25.30
CA GLU A 3 51.79 8.02 26.20
C GLU A 3 50.26 7.81 26.23
N ASN A 4 49.45 8.73 25.66
CA ASN A 4 47.98 8.68 25.66
C ASN A 4 47.32 8.94 24.28
N ALA A 5 48.03 8.67 23.19
CA ALA A 5 47.47 8.74 21.84
C ALA A 5 46.71 7.44 21.51
N VAL A 6 45.44 7.55 21.12
CA VAL A 6 44.57 6.41 20.79
C VAL A 6 44.21 6.49 19.32
N GLU A 7 44.59 5.47 18.55
CA GLU A 7 44.12 5.27 17.19
C GLU A 7 42.64 4.91 17.20
N ILE A 8 41.87 5.61 16.35
CA ILE A 8 40.44 5.42 16.16
C ILE A 8 40.12 5.48 14.67
N THR A 9 38.99 4.90 14.29
CA THR A 9 38.48 4.98 12.91
C THR A 9 37.16 5.71 12.91
N PHE A 10 37.07 6.80 12.14
CA PHE A 10 35.80 7.45 11.85
C PHE A 10 35.19 6.90 10.56
N ILE A 11 33.87 6.91 10.49
CA ILE A 11 33.09 6.65 9.29
C ILE A 11 32.29 7.91 8.99
N ASP A 12 32.48 8.51 7.81
CA ASP A 12 31.69 9.68 7.39
C ASP A 12 30.29 9.30 6.89
N LYS A 13 29.45 10.29 6.60
CA LYS A 13 28.09 10.08 6.05
C LYS A 13 28.11 9.24 4.77
N GLU A 14 29.17 9.37 3.99
CA GLU A 14 29.39 8.64 2.74
C GLU A 14 30.01 7.24 2.94
N GLY A 15 30.18 6.79 4.18
CA GLY A 15 30.72 5.46 4.50
C GLY A 15 32.23 5.32 4.34
N ASN A 16 32.96 6.41 4.12
CA ASN A 16 34.42 6.39 4.01
C ASN A 16 35.06 6.25 5.38
N GLU A 17 36.06 5.39 5.49
CA GLU A 17 36.87 5.24 6.71
C GLU A 17 37.97 6.31 6.77
N ILE A 18 38.11 6.92 7.94
CA ILE A 18 39.10 7.96 8.21
C ILE A 18 39.87 7.55 9.46
N GLU A 19 41.15 7.26 9.29
CA GLU A 19 42.04 6.99 10.41
C GLU A 19 42.40 8.29 11.13
N ALA A 20 42.21 8.29 12.45
CA ALA A 20 42.49 9.45 13.28
C ALA A 20 43.12 9.03 14.60
N ILE A 21 43.79 10.00 15.23
CA ILE A 21 44.39 9.81 16.54
C ILE A 21 43.74 10.80 17.51
N VAL A 22 43.20 10.26 18.60
CA VAL A 22 42.74 11.05 19.74
C VAL A 22 43.92 11.24 20.68
N ASN A 23 44.26 12.49 20.97
CA ASN A 23 45.17 12.83 22.05
C ASN A 23 44.35 13.35 23.24
N ASN A 24 44.19 12.51 24.26
CA ASN A 24 43.41 12.86 25.44
C ASN A 24 44.07 13.94 26.31
N ASP A 25 45.40 14.04 26.29
CA ASP A 25 46.12 15.05 27.10
C ASP A 25 45.95 16.45 26.50
N LEU A 26 45.90 16.54 25.17
CA LEU A 26 45.72 17.78 24.42
C LEU A 26 44.24 18.07 24.08
N ASN A 27 43.33 17.16 24.42
CA ASN A 27 41.92 17.19 24.02
C ASN A 27 41.74 17.48 22.53
N CYS A 28 42.55 16.85 21.68
CA CYS A 28 42.53 17.09 20.25
C CYS A 28 42.48 15.80 19.43
N LEU A 29 41.91 15.95 18.24
CA LEU A 29 41.82 14.93 17.20
C LEU A 29 42.73 15.33 16.05
N VAL A 30 43.58 14.41 15.58
CA VAL A 30 44.44 14.61 14.42
C VAL A 30 44.17 13.52 13.38
N GLY A 31 44.44 13.82 12.11
CA GLY A 31 44.15 12.90 10.98
C GLY A 31 42.94 13.31 10.12
N LEU A 32 42.14 14.30 10.56
CA LEU A 32 40.93 14.74 9.85
C LEU A 32 41.17 15.78 8.74
N LYS A 33 42.42 16.07 8.36
CA LYS A 33 42.73 17.20 7.47
C LYS A 33 42.04 17.09 6.11
N GLU A 34 42.20 15.95 5.44
CA GLU A 34 41.62 15.74 4.11
C GLU A 34 40.10 15.78 4.15
N TRP A 35 39.51 15.18 5.18
CA TRP A 35 38.06 15.23 5.40
C TRP A 35 37.57 16.66 5.66
N TYR A 36 38.29 17.44 6.48
CA TYR A 36 37.97 18.83 6.78
C TYR A 36 38.01 19.71 5.53
N GLU A 37 39.02 19.53 4.67
CA GLU A 37 39.15 20.23 3.38
C GLU A 37 38.03 19.81 2.41
N LYS A 38 37.73 18.51 2.30
CA LYS A 38 36.63 17.96 1.48
C LYS A 38 35.28 18.55 1.88
N LYS A 39 35.00 18.64 3.18
CA LYS A 39 33.76 19.18 3.75
C LYS A 39 33.71 20.71 3.80
N LYS A 40 34.79 21.41 3.43
CA LYS A 40 34.91 22.88 3.41
C LYS A 40 34.56 23.53 4.76
N LEU A 41 34.94 22.87 5.85
CA LEU A 41 34.63 23.31 7.21
C LEU A 41 35.42 24.57 7.57
N LYS A 42 34.82 25.36 8.47
CA LYS A 42 35.37 26.60 9.03
C LYS A 42 35.60 26.46 10.52
N VAL A 43 36.38 27.38 11.06
CA VAL A 43 36.60 27.49 12.50
C VAL A 43 35.25 27.79 13.17
N ASN A 44 34.92 27.02 14.21
CA ASN A 44 33.65 27.02 14.96
C ASN A 44 32.49 26.25 14.33
N ASP A 45 32.69 25.53 13.21
CA ASP A 45 31.67 24.60 12.74
C ASP A 45 31.51 23.44 13.74
N ILE A 46 30.27 23.02 13.97
CA ILE A 46 29.95 21.94 14.90
C ILE A 46 30.02 20.61 14.16
N ILE A 47 30.68 19.63 14.77
CA ILE A 47 30.78 18.26 14.28
C ILE A 47 30.21 17.35 15.37
N PHE A 48 29.34 16.45 14.95
CA PHE A 48 28.81 15.39 15.79
C PHE A 48 29.64 14.12 15.60
N VAL A 49 30.11 13.59 16.71
CA VAL A 49 30.77 12.29 16.81
C VAL A 49 29.84 11.36 17.56
N GLY A 50 29.58 10.17 17.03
CA GLY A 50 28.88 9.14 17.80
C GLY A 50 29.54 7.79 17.69
N LEU A 51 29.31 6.97 18.71
CA LEU A 51 29.93 5.67 18.87
C LEU A 51 29.24 4.63 17.98
N ILE A 52 30.02 3.88 17.19
CA ILE A 52 29.53 2.73 16.41
C ILE A 52 29.90 1.44 17.14
N ASP A 53 31.19 1.26 17.43
CA ASP A 53 31.74 0.06 18.06
C ASP A 53 32.86 0.47 19.02
N TYR A 54 32.66 0.22 20.31
CA TYR A 54 33.59 0.61 21.36
C TYR A 54 34.87 -0.25 21.36
N ASP A 55 34.73 -1.56 21.17
CA ASP A 55 35.85 -2.50 21.23
C ASP A 55 36.80 -2.28 20.05
N ARG A 56 36.23 -1.94 18.89
CA ARG A 56 36.99 -1.60 17.67
C ARG A 56 37.32 -0.12 17.53
N LYS A 57 36.90 0.72 18.48
CA LYS A 57 37.11 2.18 18.46
C LYS A 57 36.63 2.84 17.16
N ARG A 58 35.46 2.42 16.67
CA ARG A 58 34.82 2.97 15.47
C ARG A 58 33.74 3.97 15.85
N TYR A 59 33.74 5.11 15.18
CA TYR A 59 32.85 6.23 15.44
C TYR A 59 32.27 6.75 14.13
N PHE A 60 31.05 7.30 14.13
CA PHE A 60 30.54 8.08 13.00
C PHE A 60 30.90 9.55 13.19
N LEU A 61 31.13 10.23 12.06
CA LEU A 61 31.48 11.65 12.02
C LEU A 61 30.57 12.37 11.02
N VAL A 62 29.78 13.32 11.51
CA VAL A 62 28.90 14.15 10.66
C VAL A 62 28.96 15.60 11.08
N THR A 63 28.90 16.50 10.12
CA THR A 63 28.82 17.95 10.37
C THR A 63 27.43 18.34 10.87
N GLU A 64 27.30 19.51 11.50
CA GLU A 64 25.99 20.01 11.93
C GLU A 64 25.00 20.19 10.78
N ASP A 65 25.48 20.65 9.62
CA ASP A 65 24.66 20.75 8.42
C ASP A 65 24.21 19.37 7.90
N GLU A 66 25.03 18.32 8.05
CA GLU A 66 24.66 16.95 7.71
C GLU A 66 23.75 16.29 8.76
N ALA A 67 23.85 16.73 10.02
CA ALA A 67 23.03 16.26 11.13
C ALA A 67 21.66 16.95 11.18
N LYS A 68 21.48 18.07 10.45
CA LYS A 68 20.15 18.55 10.10
C LYS A 68 19.50 17.46 9.25
N ILE A 69 18.64 16.67 9.89
CA ILE A 69 17.77 15.71 9.22
C ILE A 69 17.15 16.45 8.04
N GLU A 70 17.46 16.02 6.81
CA GLU A 70 16.72 16.51 5.64
C GLU A 70 15.23 16.38 5.97
N PRO A 71 14.46 17.47 5.92
CA PRO A 71 13.04 17.42 6.22
C PRO A 71 12.40 16.23 5.49
N GLN A 72 11.49 15.50 6.15
CA GLN A 72 10.79 14.38 5.50
C GLN A 72 10.24 14.75 4.12
N GLY A 73 9.83 16.01 3.94
CA GLY A 73 9.38 16.55 2.65
C GLY A 73 10.48 16.58 1.58
N ASP A 74 11.71 16.95 1.92
CA ASP A 74 12.82 17.04 0.97
C ASP A 74 13.27 15.65 0.52
N LEU A 75 13.35 14.70 1.46
CA LEU A 75 13.73 13.32 1.14
C LEU A 75 12.64 12.60 0.32
N SER A 76 11.37 12.84 0.64
CA SER A 76 10.25 12.32 -0.16
C SER A 76 10.29 12.87 -1.59
N GLU A 77 10.57 14.15 -1.76
CA GLU A 77 10.71 14.75 -3.09
C GLU A 77 11.95 14.21 -3.84
N LYS A 78 13.05 13.94 -3.14
CA LYS A 78 14.23 13.27 -3.71
C LYS A 78 13.87 11.87 -4.24
N ILE A 79 13.15 11.07 -3.44
CA ILE A 79 12.68 9.72 -3.84
C ILE A 79 11.76 9.82 -5.06
N PHE A 80 10.83 10.78 -5.06
CA PHE A 80 9.92 11.01 -6.18
C PHE A 80 10.67 11.28 -7.49
N LYS A 81 11.67 12.18 -7.47
CA LYS A 81 12.51 12.46 -8.64
C LYS A 81 13.32 11.25 -9.09
N ILE A 82 13.91 10.50 -8.16
CA ILE A 82 14.66 9.26 -8.47
C ILE A 82 13.79 8.27 -9.23
N LEU A 83 12.56 8.04 -8.78
CA LEU A 83 11.61 7.16 -9.45
C LEU A 83 11.17 7.74 -10.80
N GLN A 84 10.84 9.03 -10.86
CA GLN A 84 10.44 9.70 -12.09
C GLN A 84 11.52 9.61 -13.18
N GLU A 85 12.78 9.84 -12.84
CA GLU A 85 13.93 9.74 -13.74
C GLU A 85 14.20 8.30 -14.17
N ALA A 86 14.01 7.33 -13.26
CA ALA A 86 14.16 5.92 -13.60
C ALA A 86 13.08 5.42 -14.58
N GLY A 87 11.87 5.98 -14.52
CA GLY A 87 10.73 5.57 -15.37
C GLY A 87 10.28 4.12 -15.19
N ARG A 88 10.78 3.45 -14.13
CA ARG A 88 10.45 2.07 -13.76
C ARG A 88 10.53 1.91 -12.25
N SER A 89 9.89 0.87 -11.72
CA SER A 89 10.06 0.51 -10.32
C SER A 89 11.52 0.17 -10.01
N LEU A 90 11.94 0.54 -8.80
CA LEU A 90 13.26 0.28 -8.24
C LEU A 90 13.12 -0.55 -6.97
N THR A 91 14.11 -1.41 -6.71
CA THR A 91 14.20 -2.10 -5.42
C THR A 91 14.39 -1.09 -4.30
N TYR A 92 13.93 -1.43 -3.09
CA TYR A 92 14.19 -0.64 -1.89
C TYR A 92 15.69 -0.35 -1.71
N LYS A 93 16.56 -1.33 -2.00
CA LYS A 93 18.02 -1.15 -2.00
C LYS A 93 18.48 -0.09 -3.00
N GLU A 94 18.06 -0.18 -4.27
CA GLU A 94 18.42 0.83 -5.30
C GLU A 94 17.96 2.24 -4.88
N ILE A 95 16.79 2.37 -4.24
CA ILE A 95 16.30 3.66 -3.75
C ILE A 95 17.20 4.16 -2.63
N CYS A 96 17.53 3.32 -1.65
CA CYS A 96 18.42 3.71 -0.55
C CYS A 96 19.79 4.14 -1.07
N GLU A 97 20.38 3.39 -2.00
CA GLU A 97 21.69 3.71 -2.57
C GLU A 97 21.69 5.03 -3.36
N ARG A 98 20.61 5.32 -4.09
CA ARG A 98 20.48 6.59 -4.84
C ARG A 98 20.15 7.78 -3.96
N VAL A 99 19.37 7.58 -2.90
CA VAL A 99 19.05 8.65 -1.93
C VAL A 99 20.27 9.00 -1.10
N LEU A 100 21.03 7.99 -0.66
CA LEU A 100 22.19 8.17 0.22
C LEU A 100 23.51 8.34 -0.54
N GLU A 101 23.54 8.06 -1.84
CA GLU A 101 24.71 8.14 -2.72
C GLU A 101 25.87 7.23 -2.26
N VAL A 102 25.54 6.11 -1.60
CA VAL A 102 26.47 5.10 -1.07
C VAL A 102 25.95 3.70 -1.29
N GLU A 103 26.83 2.70 -1.38
CA GLU A 103 26.42 1.29 -1.35
C GLU A 103 25.87 0.91 0.03
N VAL A 104 24.69 0.30 0.05
CA VAL A 104 24.02 -0.11 1.29
C VAL A 104 24.19 -1.62 1.47
N ASN A 105 25.06 -1.99 2.41
CA ASN A 105 25.36 -3.39 2.72
C ASN A 105 24.54 -3.96 3.89
N GLU A 106 23.98 -3.10 4.76
CA GLU A 106 23.15 -3.49 5.92
C GLU A 106 22.04 -2.45 6.22
N GLU A 107 20.98 -2.85 6.93
CA GLU A 107 19.92 -1.93 7.41
C GLU A 107 20.50 -0.88 8.37
N ASN A 108 20.57 0.39 7.92
CA ASN A 108 21.01 1.51 8.74
C ASN A 108 19.81 2.39 9.17
N LEU A 109 20.04 3.35 10.09
CA LEU A 109 18.98 4.25 10.57
C LEU A 109 18.31 5.05 9.43
N PHE A 110 19.04 5.37 8.37
CA PHE A 110 18.53 6.11 7.21
C PHE A 110 17.64 5.25 6.32
N SER A 111 17.94 3.95 6.18
CA SER A 111 17.08 3.03 5.43
C SER A 111 15.70 2.94 6.09
N LYS A 112 15.63 2.76 7.41
CA LYS A 112 14.35 2.77 8.16
C LYS A 112 13.54 4.06 7.98
N TYR A 113 14.23 5.19 7.81
CA TYR A 113 13.58 6.47 7.53
C TYR A 113 13.02 6.55 6.11
N ILE A 114 13.74 6.02 5.12
CA ILE A 114 13.29 5.88 3.72
C ILE A 114 12.09 4.93 3.63
N ASP A 115 12.13 3.78 4.29
CA ASP A 115 11.00 2.83 4.35
C ASP A 115 9.74 3.50 4.90
N ASN A 116 9.87 4.27 5.99
CA ASN A 116 8.76 5.00 6.58
C ASN A 116 8.16 6.05 5.63
N ILE A 117 8.99 6.72 4.82
CA ILE A 117 8.51 7.67 3.80
C ILE A 117 7.78 6.92 2.69
N LEU A 118 8.39 5.87 2.14
CA LEU A 118 7.80 5.04 1.09
C LEU A 118 6.43 4.49 1.49
N ARG A 119 6.27 4.06 2.76
CA ARG A 119 5.01 3.51 3.28
C ARG A 119 3.94 4.56 3.58
N LYS A 120 4.30 5.82 3.84
CA LYS A 120 3.36 6.86 4.28
C LYS A 120 2.97 7.85 3.19
N ASP A 121 3.86 8.12 2.25
CA ASP A 121 3.57 9.05 1.15
C ASP A 121 2.77 8.31 0.06
N LEU A 122 1.54 8.75 -0.16
CA LEU A 122 0.57 8.13 -1.07
C LEU A 122 1.02 8.16 -2.55
N ARG A 123 2.07 8.93 -2.89
CA ARG A 123 2.67 8.93 -4.22
C ARG A 123 3.44 7.65 -4.52
N PHE A 124 3.83 6.88 -3.50
CA PHE A 124 4.59 5.65 -3.67
C PHE A 124 3.72 4.42 -3.50
N ILE A 125 4.07 3.36 -4.22
CA ILE A 125 3.39 2.07 -4.14
C ILE A 125 4.42 0.95 -4.21
N GLU A 126 4.23 -0.07 -3.38
CA GLU A 126 4.98 -1.32 -3.44
C GLU A 126 4.27 -2.27 -4.41
N ASN A 127 4.92 -2.58 -5.54
CA ASN A 127 4.32 -3.38 -6.61
C ASN A 127 4.51 -4.89 -6.36
N LYS A 128 5.75 -5.33 -6.09
CA LYS A 128 6.15 -6.73 -5.82
C LYS A 128 7.46 -6.76 -5.04
N GLU A 129 7.59 -7.61 -4.02
CA GLU A 129 8.86 -7.98 -3.36
C GLU A 129 9.85 -6.80 -3.20
N GLU A 130 9.49 -5.79 -2.40
CA GLU A 130 10.32 -4.60 -2.13
C GLU A 130 10.61 -3.70 -3.35
N MET A 131 9.89 -3.87 -4.46
CA MET A 131 9.93 -2.97 -5.61
C MET A 131 8.93 -1.83 -5.42
N TRP A 132 9.46 -0.61 -5.42
CA TRP A 132 8.68 0.60 -5.24
C TRP A 132 8.56 1.38 -6.56
N GLY A 133 7.39 1.94 -6.81
CA GLY A 133 7.11 2.80 -7.96
C GLY A 133 6.22 3.98 -7.59
N LEU A 134 5.88 4.78 -8.59
CA LEU A 134 4.92 5.87 -8.44
C LEU A 134 3.49 5.35 -8.62
N PHE A 135 2.58 5.77 -7.73
CA PHE A 135 1.15 5.47 -7.80
C PHE A 135 0.53 5.89 -9.14
N ASP A 136 1.04 6.98 -9.74
CA ASP A 136 0.57 7.48 -11.04
C ASP A 136 0.92 6.58 -12.22
N TRP A 137 1.88 5.65 -12.05
CA TRP A 137 2.19 4.67 -13.09
C TRP A 137 1.17 3.55 -13.20
N LEU A 138 0.33 3.39 -12.19
CA LEU A 138 -0.76 2.42 -12.21
C LEU A 138 -1.83 2.85 -13.21
N SER A 139 -2.40 1.89 -13.92
CA SER A 139 -3.63 2.05 -14.68
C SER A 139 -4.78 2.46 -13.77
N GLU A 140 -5.83 3.07 -14.33
CA GLU A 140 -7.02 3.43 -13.55
C GLU A 140 -7.71 2.20 -12.92
N ILE A 141 -7.54 1.03 -13.53
CA ILE A 141 -8.05 -0.25 -13.02
C ILE A 141 -7.25 -0.74 -11.82
N GLU A 142 -5.92 -0.70 -11.89
CA GLU A 142 -5.06 -1.00 -10.73
C GLU A 142 -5.32 -0.03 -9.57
N LYS A 143 -5.49 1.27 -9.86
CA LYS A 143 -5.88 2.27 -8.85
C LYS A 143 -7.24 1.95 -8.24
N LEU A 144 -8.21 1.51 -9.03
CA LEU A 144 -9.55 1.10 -8.56
C LEU A 144 -9.44 -0.12 -7.63
N GLN A 145 -8.66 -1.14 -8.01
CA GLN A 145 -8.43 -2.33 -7.18
C GLN A 145 -7.76 -2.00 -5.84
N LEU A 146 -6.75 -1.12 -5.83
CA LEU A 146 -6.12 -0.68 -4.59
C LEU A 146 -7.10 0.05 -3.67
N ARG A 147 -7.91 0.96 -4.24
CA ARG A 147 -8.94 1.68 -3.46
C ARG A 147 -10.00 0.74 -2.90
N LEU A 148 -10.39 -0.31 -3.63
CA LEU A 148 -11.32 -1.33 -3.13
C LEU A 148 -10.75 -2.06 -1.92
N LYS A 149 -9.48 -2.48 -1.98
CA LYS A 149 -8.80 -3.22 -0.91
C LYS A 149 -8.62 -2.37 0.36
N ASN A 150 -8.35 -1.07 0.17
CA ASN A 150 -8.07 -0.14 1.26
C ASN A 150 -9.30 0.67 1.71
N SER A 151 -10.51 0.27 1.31
CA SER A 151 -11.72 1.01 1.70
C SER A 151 -11.99 0.86 3.19
N GLU A 152 -12.17 1.99 3.89
CA GLU A 152 -12.34 2.01 5.35
C GLU A 152 -13.80 2.04 5.79
N ASP A 153 -14.73 2.44 4.92
CA ASP A 153 -16.16 2.48 5.21
C ASP A 153 -17.03 1.88 4.10
N ASN A 154 -18.25 1.47 4.48
CA ASN A 154 -19.19 0.78 3.60
C ASN A 154 -19.66 1.66 2.41
N GLU A 155 -19.80 2.98 2.61
CA GLU A 155 -20.32 3.87 1.57
C GLU A 155 -19.23 4.20 0.54
N SER A 156 -17.98 4.39 0.97
CA SER A 156 -16.83 4.48 0.07
C SER A 156 -16.66 3.19 -0.74
N LEU A 157 -16.76 2.01 -0.09
CA LEU A 157 -16.68 0.73 -0.78
C LEU A 157 -17.80 0.61 -1.83
N LYS A 158 -19.03 0.99 -1.49
CA LYS A 158 -20.18 0.96 -2.39
C LYS A 158 -19.98 1.85 -3.62
N LYS A 159 -19.48 3.07 -3.45
CA LYS A 159 -19.15 3.96 -4.58
C LYS A 159 -18.08 3.38 -5.49
N LEU A 160 -17.08 2.71 -4.93
CA LEU A 160 -16.04 2.04 -5.72
C LEU A 160 -16.62 0.83 -6.47
N LEU A 161 -17.45 0.02 -5.81
CA LEU A 161 -18.14 -1.10 -6.45
C LEU A 161 -19.05 -0.64 -7.58
N GLN A 162 -19.73 0.50 -7.44
CA GLN A 162 -20.52 1.06 -8.53
C GLN A 162 -19.66 1.27 -9.79
N LYS A 163 -18.49 1.89 -9.65
CA LYS A 163 -17.52 2.08 -10.76
C LYS A 163 -17.01 0.76 -11.33
N VAL A 164 -16.84 -0.26 -10.49
CA VAL A 164 -16.47 -1.61 -10.96
C VAL A 164 -17.55 -2.20 -11.85
N PHE A 165 -18.81 -2.14 -11.45
CA PHE A 165 -19.89 -2.69 -12.26
C PHE A 165 -20.11 -1.88 -13.55
N GLU A 166 -19.90 -0.57 -13.52
CA GLU A 166 -19.84 0.26 -14.74
C GLU A 166 -18.70 -0.17 -15.67
N PHE A 167 -17.50 -0.41 -15.12
CA PHE A 167 -16.35 -0.92 -15.88
C PHE A 167 -16.63 -2.30 -16.51
N LEU A 168 -17.33 -3.18 -15.79
CA LEU A 168 -17.76 -4.49 -16.30
C LEU A 168 -18.90 -4.41 -17.34
N GLY A 169 -19.38 -3.19 -17.66
CA GLY A 169 -20.38 -2.94 -18.71
C GLY A 169 -21.83 -2.91 -18.23
N PHE A 170 -22.09 -2.85 -16.92
CA PHE A 170 -23.45 -2.72 -16.38
C PHE A 170 -23.89 -1.25 -16.33
N GLU A 171 -25.18 -1.00 -16.54
CA GLU A 171 -25.79 0.27 -16.14
C GLU A 171 -26.07 0.25 -14.64
N THR A 172 -25.55 1.21 -13.89
CA THR A 172 -25.70 1.22 -12.43
C THR A 172 -26.53 2.41 -11.92
N SER A 173 -27.24 2.19 -10.82
CA SER A 173 -27.95 3.25 -10.09
C SER A 173 -28.06 2.90 -8.61
N ILE A 174 -28.19 3.91 -7.74
CA ILE A 174 -28.43 3.68 -6.31
C ILE A 174 -29.93 3.63 -6.04
N VAL A 175 -30.35 2.61 -5.30
CA VAL A 175 -31.73 2.43 -4.81
C VAL A 175 -31.72 2.53 -3.29
N LEU A 176 -32.66 3.27 -2.72
CA LEU A 176 -32.79 3.49 -1.29
C LEU A 176 -33.99 2.71 -0.74
N GLU A 177 -33.81 2.06 0.42
CA GLU A 177 -34.88 1.42 1.17
C GLU A 177 -34.67 1.65 2.67
N GLY A 178 -35.54 2.44 3.28
CA GLY A 178 -35.38 2.88 4.66
C GLY A 178 -34.08 3.66 4.86
N LYS A 179 -33.17 3.10 5.68
CA LYS A 179 -31.84 3.67 5.94
C LYS A 179 -30.73 3.00 5.12
N ALA A 180 -31.06 1.98 4.33
CA ALA A 180 -30.10 1.26 3.51
C ALA A 180 -30.09 1.80 2.07
N SER A 181 -28.92 1.70 1.44
CA SER A 181 -28.70 2.02 0.02
C SER A 181 -28.11 0.79 -0.66
N PHE A 182 -28.53 0.53 -1.90
CA PHE A 182 -28.09 -0.60 -2.69
C PHE A 182 -27.72 -0.16 -4.10
N ILE A 183 -26.81 -0.89 -4.74
CA ILE A 183 -26.48 -0.69 -6.15
C ILE A 183 -27.37 -1.62 -6.96
N LEU A 184 -28.20 -1.05 -7.82
CA LEU A 184 -28.88 -1.78 -8.89
C LEU A 184 -27.97 -1.75 -10.12
N ALA A 185 -27.46 -2.91 -10.54
CA ALA A 185 -26.68 -3.07 -11.76
C ALA A 185 -27.49 -3.85 -12.80
N LYS A 186 -27.72 -3.24 -13.97
CA LYS A 186 -28.52 -3.81 -15.06
C LYS A 186 -27.61 -4.23 -16.20
N ALA A 187 -27.71 -5.48 -16.60
CA ALA A 187 -27.03 -6.00 -17.78
C ALA A 187 -27.97 -5.94 -18.99
N LEU A 188 -27.75 -4.99 -19.88
CA LEU A 188 -28.51 -4.87 -21.12
C LEU A 188 -27.93 -5.81 -22.18
N LEU A 189 -28.63 -6.91 -22.47
CA LEU A 189 -28.30 -7.80 -23.60
C LEU A 189 -29.32 -7.61 -24.73
N ASP A 190 -28.96 -8.02 -25.95
CA ASP A 190 -29.73 -7.76 -27.17
C ASP A 190 -31.21 -8.18 -27.10
N TYR A 191 -31.52 -9.24 -26.36
CA TYR A 191 -32.87 -9.82 -26.27
C TYR A 191 -33.34 -10.10 -24.84
N LYS A 192 -32.53 -9.78 -23.83
CA LYS A 192 -32.88 -9.98 -22.41
C LYS A 192 -32.12 -9.00 -21.53
N THR A 193 -32.63 -8.81 -20.32
CA THR A 193 -31.95 -8.07 -19.27
C THR A 193 -31.96 -8.93 -18.03
N TYR A 194 -30.86 -8.92 -17.28
CA TYR A 194 -30.88 -9.38 -15.90
C TYR A 194 -30.37 -8.26 -15.00
N ASN A 195 -30.89 -8.20 -13.78
CA ASN A 195 -30.51 -7.19 -12.81
C ASN A 195 -29.91 -7.82 -11.55
N LEU A 196 -28.91 -7.14 -11.02
CA LEU A 196 -28.27 -7.43 -9.75
C LEU A 196 -28.66 -6.35 -8.76
N ILE A 197 -29.03 -6.77 -7.55
CA ILE A 197 -29.05 -5.87 -6.40
C ILE A 197 -27.86 -6.18 -5.51
N ILE A 198 -26.99 -5.20 -5.31
CA ILE A 198 -25.68 -5.36 -4.67
C ILE A 198 -25.62 -4.49 -3.42
N ASP A 199 -25.14 -5.07 -2.33
CA ASP A 199 -24.70 -4.30 -1.16
C ASP A 199 -23.21 -4.54 -0.87
N ALA A 200 -22.62 -3.58 -0.15
CA ALA A 200 -21.25 -3.59 0.28
C ALA A 200 -21.21 -3.64 1.81
N LYS A 201 -20.39 -4.54 2.36
CA LYS A 201 -20.19 -4.61 3.81
C LYS A 201 -18.71 -4.84 4.08
N LEU A 202 -18.18 -4.05 5.02
CA LEU A 202 -16.90 -4.26 5.68
C LEU A 202 -17.14 -4.94 7.02
N SER A 203 -16.10 -5.62 7.50
CA SER A 203 -16.15 -6.26 8.80
C SER A 203 -16.12 -5.21 9.92
N ASP A 204 -16.79 -5.50 11.03
CA ASP A 204 -16.70 -4.66 12.22
C ASP A 204 -15.28 -4.79 12.83
N GLU A 205 -14.77 -3.74 13.48
CA GLU A 205 -13.40 -3.64 14.04
C GLU A 205 -12.96 -4.84 14.90
N LYS A 206 -13.91 -5.64 15.42
CA LYS A 206 -13.65 -6.79 16.30
C LYS A 206 -13.38 -8.11 15.56
N SER A 207 -13.57 -8.18 14.24
CA SER A 207 -13.47 -9.42 13.47
C SER A 207 -12.96 -9.14 12.07
N GLU A 208 -12.00 -9.92 11.59
CA GLU A 208 -11.53 -9.85 10.18
C GLU A 208 -12.57 -10.36 9.17
N LYS A 209 -13.61 -11.05 9.66
CA LYS A 209 -14.67 -11.66 8.84
C LYS A 209 -16.02 -11.09 9.18
N ILE A 210 -16.88 -10.93 8.17
CA ILE A 210 -18.29 -10.61 8.39
C ILE A 210 -19.03 -11.81 8.95
N GLN A 211 -19.67 -11.61 10.09
CA GLN A 211 -20.46 -12.64 10.77
C GLN A 211 -21.96 -12.34 10.76
N LYS A 212 -22.33 -11.08 10.49
CA LYS A 212 -23.70 -10.58 10.51
C LYS A 212 -23.89 -9.55 9.40
N TYR A 213 -25.13 -9.47 8.94
CA TYR A 213 -25.59 -8.47 7.98
C TYR A 213 -26.96 -8.01 8.45
N GLU A 214 -27.17 -6.70 8.50
CA GLU A 214 -28.34 -6.10 9.15
C GLU A 214 -29.50 -5.92 8.18
N HIS A 215 -29.21 -5.70 6.90
CA HIS A 215 -30.18 -5.22 5.90
C HIS A 215 -30.83 -6.34 5.07
N TRP A 216 -31.06 -7.53 5.67
CA TRP A 216 -31.64 -8.67 4.95
C TRP A 216 -33.05 -8.37 4.40
N SER A 217 -33.88 -7.70 5.21
CA SER A 217 -35.26 -7.36 4.87
C SER A 217 -35.33 -6.34 3.74
N GLU A 218 -34.54 -5.28 3.86
CA GLU A 218 -34.44 -4.18 2.92
C GLU A 218 -33.92 -4.69 1.57
N LEU A 219 -32.86 -5.51 1.58
CA LEU A 219 -32.32 -6.12 0.36
C LEU A 219 -33.37 -7.00 -0.35
N SER A 220 -34.12 -7.80 0.41
CA SER A 220 -35.17 -8.67 -0.16
C SER A 220 -36.30 -7.85 -0.77
N LYS A 221 -36.74 -6.79 -0.10
CA LYS A 221 -37.79 -5.90 -0.59
C LYS A 221 -37.35 -5.17 -1.86
N VAL A 222 -36.14 -4.61 -1.87
CA VAL A 222 -35.60 -3.93 -3.06
C VAL A 222 -35.43 -4.90 -4.21
N LYS A 223 -35.00 -6.14 -3.96
CA LYS A 223 -34.93 -7.18 -5.00
C LYS A 223 -36.28 -7.37 -5.70
N GLU A 224 -37.36 -7.49 -4.93
CA GLU A 224 -38.71 -7.67 -5.45
C GLU A 224 -39.19 -6.43 -6.24
N GLU A 225 -39.01 -5.23 -5.68
CA GLU A 225 -39.44 -3.97 -6.30
C GLU A 225 -38.70 -3.66 -7.61
N THR A 226 -37.40 -3.93 -7.64
CA THR A 226 -36.55 -3.71 -8.81
C THR A 226 -36.61 -4.87 -9.80
N LYS A 227 -37.32 -5.97 -9.47
CA LYS A 227 -37.33 -7.23 -10.23
C LYS A 227 -35.91 -7.71 -10.53
N SER A 228 -35.05 -7.69 -9.50
CA SER A 228 -33.68 -8.15 -9.63
C SER A 228 -33.61 -9.68 -9.58
N ASP A 229 -32.89 -10.26 -10.52
CA ASP A 229 -32.71 -11.70 -10.63
C ASP A 229 -31.81 -12.22 -9.50
N TYR A 230 -30.74 -11.47 -9.21
CA TYR A 230 -29.74 -11.86 -8.24
C TYR A 230 -29.54 -10.80 -7.16
N SER A 231 -29.20 -11.27 -5.95
CA SER A 231 -28.82 -10.42 -4.83
C SER A 231 -27.43 -10.80 -4.36
N VAL A 232 -26.54 -9.82 -4.25
CA VAL A 232 -25.12 -10.05 -3.97
C VAL A 232 -24.69 -9.16 -2.82
N ILE A 233 -23.96 -9.73 -1.85
CA ILE A 233 -23.26 -8.96 -0.83
C ILE A 233 -21.77 -9.11 -1.08
N ILE A 234 -21.07 -7.98 -1.19
CA ILE A 234 -19.63 -7.93 -1.46
C ILE A 234 -18.86 -7.47 -0.22
N SER A 235 -17.78 -8.17 0.11
CA SER A 235 -16.94 -7.91 1.28
C SER A 235 -15.52 -8.45 1.10
N PRO A 236 -14.50 -7.94 1.83
CA PRO A 236 -13.20 -8.59 1.93
C PRO A 236 -13.27 -10.08 2.30
N ASN A 237 -14.08 -10.46 3.29
CA ASN A 237 -14.12 -11.82 3.84
C ASN A 237 -15.42 -12.14 4.59
N PHE A 238 -15.86 -13.40 4.55
CA PHE A 238 -17.08 -13.86 5.21
C PHE A 238 -16.83 -15.04 6.16
N ASP A 239 -17.58 -15.04 7.27
CA ASP A 239 -17.82 -16.23 8.08
C ASP A 239 -19.01 -16.99 7.48
N TYR A 240 -18.71 -17.84 6.50
CA TYR A 240 -19.72 -18.60 5.76
C TYR A 240 -20.59 -19.47 6.68
N ASP A 241 -20.03 -20.05 7.73
CA ASP A 241 -20.79 -20.94 8.62
C ASP A 241 -21.90 -20.18 9.37
N LYS A 242 -21.62 -18.94 9.79
CA LYS A 242 -22.62 -18.09 10.45
C LYS A 242 -23.66 -17.52 9.49
N LEU A 243 -23.27 -17.21 8.26
CA LEU A 243 -24.15 -16.54 7.29
C LEU A 243 -25.00 -17.53 6.47
N ARG A 244 -24.55 -18.78 6.29
CA ARG A 244 -25.15 -19.76 5.38
C ARG A 244 -26.67 -19.90 5.48
N ARG A 245 -27.20 -20.05 6.70
CA ARG A 245 -28.66 -20.22 6.88
C ARG A 245 -29.47 -19.01 6.37
N LYS A 246 -28.91 -17.79 6.51
CA LYS A 246 -29.55 -16.56 6.07
C LYS A 246 -29.37 -16.34 4.57
N THR A 247 -28.20 -16.66 4.01
CA THR A 247 -27.96 -16.55 2.57
C THR A 247 -28.82 -17.53 1.78
N ASP A 248 -28.91 -18.79 2.24
CA ASP A 248 -29.74 -19.81 1.59
C ASP A 248 -31.23 -19.43 1.66
N LYS A 249 -31.71 -18.94 2.82
CA LYS A 249 -33.10 -18.51 3.00
C LYS A 249 -33.47 -17.33 2.10
N ASN A 250 -32.60 -16.33 2.00
CA ASN A 250 -32.89 -15.11 1.23
C ASN A 250 -32.41 -15.19 -0.23
N LYS A 251 -31.80 -16.32 -0.65
CA LYS A 251 -31.18 -16.50 -1.98
C LYS A 251 -30.23 -15.36 -2.33
N VAL A 252 -29.32 -15.07 -1.41
CA VAL A 252 -28.29 -14.01 -1.52
C VAL A 252 -26.93 -14.66 -1.69
N MET A 253 -26.18 -14.21 -2.69
CA MET A 253 -24.81 -14.63 -2.94
C MET A 253 -23.82 -13.79 -2.11
N LEU A 254 -22.84 -14.44 -1.49
CA LEU A 254 -21.71 -13.77 -0.86
C LEU A 254 -20.52 -13.78 -1.82
N PHE A 255 -19.96 -12.62 -2.12
CA PHE A 255 -18.88 -12.48 -3.09
C PHE A 255 -17.68 -11.75 -2.48
N GLU A 256 -16.54 -12.42 -2.39
CA GLU A 256 -15.36 -11.85 -1.77
C GLU A 256 -14.63 -10.89 -2.71
N LEU A 257 -14.07 -9.81 -2.16
CA LEU A 257 -13.34 -8.80 -2.95
C LEU A 257 -12.16 -9.37 -3.72
N ARG A 258 -11.52 -10.43 -3.21
CA ARG A 258 -10.43 -11.11 -3.94
C ARG A 258 -10.89 -11.62 -5.31
N TRP A 259 -12.06 -12.26 -5.37
CA TRP A 259 -12.61 -12.77 -6.63
C TRP A 259 -13.05 -11.65 -7.55
N LEU A 260 -13.54 -10.54 -6.99
CA LEU A 260 -13.85 -9.35 -7.78
C LEU A 260 -12.57 -8.74 -8.37
N CYS A 261 -11.48 -8.69 -7.60
CA CYS A 261 -10.20 -8.20 -8.11
C CYS A 261 -9.69 -9.09 -9.25
N ASP A 262 -9.71 -10.41 -9.09
CA ASP A 262 -9.30 -11.35 -10.14
C ASP A 262 -10.17 -11.17 -11.40
N LEU A 263 -11.49 -11.00 -11.22
CA LEU A 263 -12.42 -10.75 -12.32
C LEU A 263 -12.11 -9.44 -13.06
N ILE A 264 -11.82 -8.36 -12.32
CA ILE A 264 -11.44 -7.06 -12.89
C ILE A 264 -10.16 -7.21 -13.72
N GLU A 265 -9.15 -7.90 -13.17
CA GLU A 265 -7.85 -8.08 -13.84
C GLU A 265 -8.01 -8.86 -15.16
N GLU A 266 -8.79 -9.95 -15.14
CA GLU A 266 -9.03 -10.74 -16.35
C GLU A 266 -9.92 -10.00 -17.36
N HIS A 267 -10.90 -9.21 -16.89
CA HIS A 267 -11.74 -8.40 -17.76
C HIS A 267 -10.94 -7.29 -18.47
N ASP A 268 -9.96 -6.69 -17.78
CA ASP A 268 -9.08 -5.68 -18.35
C ASP A 268 -8.19 -6.25 -19.47
N LYS A 269 -7.72 -7.50 -19.30
CA LYS A 269 -6.95 -8.22 -20.34
C LYS A 269 -7.84 -8.66 -21.51
N LEU A 270 -9.01 -9.22 -21.21
CA LEU A 270 -9.96 -9.74 -22.19
C LEU A 270 -11.40 -9.53 -21.71
N PRO A 271 -12.12 -8.53 -22.26
CA PRO A 271 -13.46 -8.19 -21.77
C PRO A 271 -14.45 -9.36 -21.85
N PHE A 272 -15.03 -9.70 -20.70
CA PHE A 272 -16.15 -10.64 -20.61
C PHE A 272 -17.42 -10.01 -21.16
N SER A 273 -18.21 -10.78 -21.91
CA SER A 273 -19.58 -10.37 -22.24
C SER A 273 -20.46 -10.38 -20.99
N LEU A 274 -21.51 -9.54 -20.94
CA LEU A 274 -22.49 -9.58 -19.86
C LEU A 274 -23.15 -10.96 -19.71
N SER A 275 -23.29 -11.72 -20.81
CA SER A 275 -23.80 -13.10 -20.73
C SER A 275 -22.82 -14.05 -20.04
N ASN A 276 -21.51 -13.85 -20.20
CA ASN A 276 -20.50 -14.62 -19.48
C ASN A 276 -20.55 -14.28 -17.98
N LEU A 277 -20.72 -13.01 -17.65
CA LEU A 277 -20.79 -12.54 -16.26
C LEU A 277 -22.04 -13.05 -15.52
N GLU A 278 -23.17 -13.21 -16.21
CA GLU A 278 -24.40 -13.79 -15.63
C GLU A 278 -24.14 -15.16 -14.99
N SER A 279 -23.26 -15.97 -15.61
CA SER A 279 -22.97 -17.32 -15.12
C SER A 279 -22.42 -17.34 -13.68
N ILE A 280 -21.67 -16.30 -13.30
CA ILE A 280 -21.10 -16.10 -11.96
C ILE A 280 -22.21 -16.02 -10.91
N PHE A 281 -23.30 -15.33 -11.24
CA PHE A 281 -24.43 -15.06 -10.34
C PHE A 281 -25.52 -16.13 -10.42
N SER A 282 -25.61 -16.85 -11.54
CA SER A 282 -26.56 -17.95 -11.76
C SER A 282 -26.15 -19.26 -11.10
N ALA A 283 -24.85 -19.47 -10.88
CA ALA A 283 -24.37 -20.68 -10.24
C ALA A 283 -24.99 -20.76 -8.85
N ASP A 284 -25.52 -21.94 -8.52
CA ASP A 284 -26.11 -22.23 -7.21
C ASP A 284 -24.98 -22.24 -6.17
N ASN A 285 -24.45 -21.05 -5.86
CA ASN A 285 -23.32 -20.76 -4.98
C ASN A 285 -23.75 -20.92 -3.51
N SER A 286 -24.44 -22.04 -3.23
CA SER A 286 -24.33 -22.67 -1.92
C SER A 286 -22.83 -22.78 -1.60
N VAL A 287 -22.46 -22.63 -0.34
CA VAL A 287 -21.06 -22.66 0.16
C VAL A 287 -20.25 -23.87 -0.35
N LYS A 288 -20.91 -24.91 -0.90
CA LYS A 288 -20.31 -26.09 -1.53
C LYS A 288 -19.91 -25.96 -3.00
N ASN A 289 -20.53 -25.06 -3.77
CA ASN A 289 -20.38 -24.97 -5.24
C ASN A 289 -19.79 -23.64 -5.72
N ASN A 290 -19.25 -22.84 -4.80
CA ASN A 290 -18.59 -21.60 -5.18
C ASN A 290 -17.38 -21.93 -6.08
N ILE A 291 -17.48 -21.57 -7.36
CA ILE A 291 -16.51 -21.90 -8.41
C ILE A 291 -15.12 -21.31 -8.10
N PHE A 292 -15.05 -20.34 -7.20
CA PHE A 292 -13.83 -19.65 -6.79
C PHE A 292 -13.23 -20.15 -5.47
N ARG A 293 -13.70 -21.29 -4.97
CA ARG A 293 -13.14 -21.98 -3.78
C ARG A 293 -12.22 -23.11 -4.20
#